data_AF-A0A540VBC8-F1
#
_entry.id   AF-A0A540VBC8-F1
#
_cell.length_a   1.000
_cell.length_b   1.000
_cell.length_c   1.000
_cell.angle_alpha   90.00
_cell.angle_beta   90.00
_cell.angle_gamma   90.00
#
_symmetry.space_group_name_H-M   'P 1'
#
loop_
_entity.id
_entity.type
_entity.pdbx_description
1 polymer ?
#
loop_
_entity_poly.entity_id
_entity_poly.type
_entity_poly.pdbx_seq_one_letter_code
_entity_poly.pdbx_strand_id
1 'polypeptide(L)'
;MKAKIFRKPLFFSALLFLVVLVLTVVGLQVWAGPTAQDERVNVESADPNAPPSPELAAITVDARVVPVRQATLSFQAAGMVAQVLVTEGQAVTAGQRLLALDAARERTAVSQAEATLRQAQARYDQLRAGPQPQEVEQMRAQLAAAQARLDRLRMASAPGQLAAAEAALDAAQANLQQVLDGPSQQTLIAAQAELANAEAALRQAQAAYDRVKWRNDVGALPESAALQQATNNYEAARARWLDLQQGPTQAEVDAAVAQVQQAQARVDELKAALSPDLAAAEAEVRQFQASLELLEAGPTPEELAVAQAEVAAATAALQQALVALGRTELRAPFDGTVARLDINPGEQVNGGEPVLQLADLSRWEVRTEDLTEFEVVGIRVGAPVQITFDALPGLRLPGQVVRIRPIGADQRGDIVYTAVIALLESDDRLLWNMTAVVNLAPGQE
;
A
#
# COMPACT_ATOMS: atom_id res chain seq x y z
N MET A 1 5.30 13.42 -0.53
CA MET A 1 5.27 14.84 -0.11
C MET A 1 4.36 15.61 -1.06
N LYS A 2 3.44 16.51 -0.68
CA LYS A 2 2.88 16.91 0.62
C LYS A 2 1.40 17.31 0.37
N ALA A 3 0.45 16.77 1.13
CA ALA A 3 -0.89 17.33 1.21
C ALA A 3 -0.95 18.40 2.31
N LYS A 4 -1.73 19.47 2.10
CA LYS A 4 -2.17 20.43 3.13
C LYS A 4 -3.63 20.81 2.83
N ILE A 5 -4.61 20.35 3.60
CA ILE A 5 -5.03 20.83 4.94
C ILE A 5 -5.94 22.07 4.86
N PHE A 6 -7.23 21.81 5.07
CA PHE A 6 -8.22 22.58 5.86
C PHE A 6 -8.20 24.12 5.85
N ARG A 7 -9.35 24.70 5.46
CA ARG A 7 -9.98 25.88 6.13
C ARG A 7 -11.44 26.12 5.71
N LYS A 8 -12.38 25.84 6.62
CA LYS A 8 -13.62 26.65 6.83
C LYS A 8 -13.28 27.73 7.89
N PRO A 9 -14.01 28.86 8.05
CA PRO A 9 -15.32 28.87 8.74
C PRO A 9 -16.28 30.05 8.37
N LEU A 10 -17.36 30.19 9.16
CA LEU A 10 -18.19 31.41 9.36
C LEU A 10 -19.08 31.91 8.21
N PHE A 11 -20.37 31.55 8.22
CA PHE A 11 -21.44 32.41 7.67
C PHE A 11 -22.85 32.25 8.31
N PHE A 12 -23.00 31.42 9.36
CA PHE A 12 -24.33 31.02 9.88
C PHE A 12 -24.76 31.62 11.24
N SER A 13 -23.96 32.50 11.86
CA SER A 13 -24.30 33.10 13.17
C SER A 13 -24.82 34.54 13.13
N ALA A 14 -24.85 35.19 11.95
CA ALA A 14 -25.22 36.61 11.83
C ALA A 14 -26.73 36.85 11.59
N LEU A 15 -27.47 35.86 11.09
CA LEU A 15 -28.88 36.04 10.71
C LEU A 15 -29.87 35.76 11.86
N LEU A 16 -29.46 34.97 12.88
CA LEU A 16 -30.33 34.58 14.00
C LEU A 16 -30.53 35.71 15.04
N PHE A 17 -29.62 36.69 15.10
CA PHE A 17 -29.66 37.78 16.08
C PHE A 17 -30.47 39.01 15.63
N LEU A 18 -30.81 39.12 14.35
CA LEU A 18 -31.57 40.27 13.83
C LEU A 18 -33.09 40.14 14.05
N VAL A 19 -33.62 38.90 14.03
CA VAL A 19 -35.07 38.63 14.14
C VAL A 19 -35.57 38.73 15.59
N VAL A 20 -34.72 38.43 16.57
CA VAL A 20 -35.07 38.48 18.00
C VAL A 20 -35.14 39.91 18.55
N LEU A 21 -34.53 40.89 17.87
CA LEU A 21 -34.49 42.29 18.32
C LEU A 21 -35.71 43.13 17.87
N VAL A 22 -36.47 42.68 16.85
CA VAL A 22 -37.59 43.45 16.27
C VAL A 22 -38.91 43.19 17.01
N LEU A 23 -39.04 42.08 17.74
CA LEU A 23 -40.28 41.68 18.42
C LEU A 23 -40.48 42.28 19.83
N THR A 24 -39.53 43.05 20.36
CA THR A 24 -39.56 43.54 21.75
C THR A 24 -39.85 45.04 21.91
N VAL A 25 -40.12 45.78 20.81
CA VAL A 25 -40.27 47.26 20.84
C VAL A 25 -41.68 47.76 20.48
N VAL A 26 -42.56 46.93 19.90
CA VAL A 26 -43.95 47.33 19.55
C VAL A 26 -44.96 46.92 20.65
N GLY A 27 -44.46 46.65 21.85
CA GLY A 27 -45.23 46.19 23.01
C GLY A 27 -45.44 47.24 24.10
N LEU A 28 -45.53 48.54 23.78
CA LEU A 28 -45.95 49.59 24.73
C LEU A 28 -46.24 50.92 24.02
N GLN A 29 -47.52 51.28 23.89
CA GLN A 29 -48.07 52.65 23.88
C GLN A 29 -49.59 52.58 23.65
N VAL A 30 -50.33 52.49 24.75
CA VAL A 30 -51.76 52.84 24.80
C VAL A 30 -51.87 54.36 24.98
N TRP A 31 -52.99 54.93 24.52
CA TRP A 31 -53.60 56.19 25.01
C TRP A 31 -53.34 57.51 24.24
N ALA A 32 -54.20 57.80 23.26
CA ALA A 32 -54.94 59.07 23.13
C ALA A 32 -56.04 58.96 22.04
N GLY A 33 -57.25 59.46 22.30
CA GLY A 33 -58.27 59.72 21.27
C GLY A 33 -58.09 61.11 20.62
N PRO A 34 -59.09 61.72 19.95
CA PRO A 34 -60.49 61.30 19.72
C PRO A 34 -60.68 60.87 18.24
N THR A 35 -61.85 60.80 17.58
CA THR A 35 -63.26 61.19 17.85
C THR A 35 -64.22 60.17 17.22
N ALA A 36 -65.43 60.02 17.76
CA ALA A 36 -66.53 59.30 17.11
C ALA A 36 -67.37 60.23 16.22
N GLN A 37 -67.84 59.74 15.06
CA GLN A 37 -68.99 60.29 14.35
C GLN A 37 -70.19 59.34 14.50
N ASP A 38 -71.37 59.92 14.70
CA ASP A 38 -72.63 59.25 15.04
C ASP A 38 -73.29 58.65 13.79
N GLU A 39 -72.93 57.42 13.42
CA GLU A 39 -73.66 56.65 12.41
C GLU A 39 -74.73 55.77 13.09
N ARG A 40 -75.95 56.31 13.14
CA ARG A 40 -77.09 55.67 13.79
C ARG A 40 -77.62 54.51 12.96
N VAL A 41 -77.12 53.31 13.22
CA VAL A 41 -77.73 52.08 12.73
C VAL A 41 -79.10 51.91 13.40
N ASN A 42 -80.14 51.85 12.58
CA ASN A 42 -81.52 51.63 13.01
C ASN A 42 -81.65 50.27 13.71
N VAL A 43 -82.20 50.25 14.92
CA VAL A 43 -82.52 48.99 15.62
C VAL A 43 -83.86 48.48 15.11
N GLU A 44 -83.83 47.82 13.96
CA GLU A 44 -84.98 47.04 13.46
C GLU A 44 -85.24 45.89 14.46
N SER A 45 -86.44 45.84 15.02
CA SER A 45 -86.80 44.87 16.05
C SER A 45 -86.85 43.44 15.50
N ALA A 46 -86.33 42.49 16.28
CA ALA A 46 -86.28 41.07 15.91
C ALA A 46 -87.67 40.48 15.59
N ASP A 47 -87.75 39.80 14.45
CA ASP A 47 -88.91 38.99 14.06
C ASP A 47 -88.96 37.69 14.91
N PRO A 48 -90.06 37.40 15.62
CA PRO A 48 -90.18 36.18 16.43
C PRO A 48 -90.37 34.89 15.60
N ASN A 49 -90.40 34.96 14.26
CA ASN A 49 -90.46 33.81 13.35
C ASN A 49 -89.21 33.64 12.47
N ALA A 50 -88.03 33.93 13.02
CA ALA A 50 -86.78 33.50 12.38
C ALA A 50 -86.76 31.95 12.22
N PRO A 51 -86.58 31.40 11.00
CA PRO A 51 -86.35 29.97 10.83
C PRO A 51 -85.05 29.56 11.57
N PRO A 52 -84.89 28.29 11.96
CA PRO A 52 -83.66 27.84 12.60
C PRO A 52 -82.46 28.21 11.74
N SER A 53 -81.39 28.68 12.39
CA SER A 53 -80.12 29.01 11.73
C SER A 53 -79.71 27.85 10.82
N PRO A 54 -79.17 28.12 9.62
CA PRO A 54 -78.76 27.05 8.73
C PRO A 54 -77.73 26.17 9.45
N GLU A 55 -78.07 24.89 9.65
CA GLU A 55 -77.05 23.88 9.86
C GLU A 55 -76.08 24.00 8.68
N LEU A 56 -74.85 24.45 8.96
CA LEU A 56 -73.80 24.51 7.96
C LEU A 56 -73.68 23.10 7.35
N ALA A 57 -74.02 22.99 6.07
CA ALA A 57 -74.16 21.70 5.41
C ALA A 57 -72.91 20.86 5.63
N ALA A 58 -73.06 19.72 6.32
CA ALA A 58 -71.95 18.84 6.63
C ALA A 58 -71.36 18.34 5.30
N ILE A 59 -70.09 18.70 5.04
CA ILE A 59 -69.38 18.26 3.84
C ILE A 59 -69.25 16.74 3.95
N THR A 60 -69.96 16.04 3.07
CA THR A 60 -70.13 14.59 3.10
C THR A 60 -69.40 14.03 1.90
N VAL A 61 -68.25 13.39 2.12
CA VAL A 61 -67.38 12.90 1.05
C VAL A 61 -67.11 11.41 1.16
N ASP A 62 -66.97 10.78 -0.02
CA ASP A 62 -66.57 9.38 -0.11
C ASP A 62 -65.09 9.21 0.28
N ALA A 63 -64.82 8.11 0.97
CA ALA A 63 -63.50 7.77 1.47
C ALA A 63 -63.28 6.25 1.54
N ARG A 64 -62.03 5.86 1.78
CA ARG A 64 -61.60 4.46 1.90
C ARG A 64 -60.70 4.26 3.11
N VAL A 65 -60.86 3.12 3.76
CA VAL A 65 -59.96 2.67 4.84
C VAL A 65 -58.66 2.15 4.24
N VAL A 66 -57.53 2.69 4.70
CA VAL A 66 -56.17 2.32 4.28
C VAL A 66 -55.26 2.15 5.50
N PRO A 67 -54.26 1.25 5.46
CA PRO A 67 -53.30 1.11 6.55
C PRO A 67 -52.37 2.33 6.64
N VAL A 68 -51.90 2.69 7.84
CA VAL A 68 -50.93 3.80 8.04
C VAL A 68 -49.65 3.61 7.20
N ARG A 69 -49.24 2.36 6.95
CA ARG A 69 -48.14 2.03 6.05
C ARG A 69 -48.52 0.88 5.13
N GLN A 70 -48.20 1.02 3.85
CA GLN A 70 -48.31 -0.04 2.86
C GLN A 70 -47.08 -0.02 1.95
N ALA A 71 -46.63 -1.19 1.51
CA ALA A 71 -45.62 -1.34 0.48
C ALA A 71 -45.96 -2.50 -0.45
N THR A 72 -45.96 -2.21 -1.75
CA THR A 72 -45.95 -3.22 -2.81
C THR A 72 -44.51 -3.66 -3.00
N LEU A 73 -44.21 -4.92 -2.75
CA LEU A 73 -42.87 -5.49 -2.85
C LEU A 73 -42.73 -6.28 -4.15
N SER A 74 -41.59 -6.07 -4.82
CA SER A 74 -41.21 -6.73 -6.06
C SER A 74 -39.75 -7.15 -6.00
N PHE A 75 -39.40 -8.24 -6.71
CA PHE A 75 -38.01 -8.63 -6.84
C PHE A 75 -37.24 -7.66 -7.74
N GLN A 76 -35.99 -7.35 -7.37
CA GLN A 76 -35.11 -6.51 -8.20
C GLN A 76 -34.33 -7.31 -9.27
N ALA A 77 -34.48 -8.63 -9.27
CA ALA A 77 -33.89 -9.56 -10.22
C ALA A 77 -35.00 -10.46 -10.79
N ALA A 78 -34.84 -10.92 -12.03
CA ALA A 78 -35.72 -11.95 -12.61
C ALA A 78 -35.19 -13.34 -12.25
N GLY A 79 -36.09 -14.29 -12.01
CA GLY A 79 -35.73 -15.67 -11.65
C GLY A 79 -36.93 -16.54 -11.30
N MET A 80 -36.68 -17.82 -11.05
CA MET A 80 -37.70 -18.76 -10.56
C MET A 80 -37.78 -18.67 -9.04
N VAL A 81 -38.99 -18.65 -8.49
CA VAL A 81 -39.22 -18.65 -7.03
C VAL A 81 -38.90 -20.02 -6.46
N ALA A 82 -37.84 -20.14 -5.68
CA ALA A 82 -37.45 -21.39 -5.04
C ALA A 82 -38.23 -21.64 -3.75
N GLN A 83 -38.51 -20.60 -2.97
CA GLN A 83 -39.19 -20.72 -1.67
C GLN A 83 -40.12 -19.53 -1.40
N VAL A 84 -41.33 -19.87 -0.95
CA VAL A 84 -42.29 -18.96 -0.34
C VAL A 84 -42.29 -19.25 1.16
N LEU A 85 -41.89 -18.27 1.98
CA LEU A 85 -41.66 -18.44 3.43
C LEU A 85 -42.75 -17.81 4.30
N VAL A 86 -43.75 -17.19 3.67
CA VAL A 86 -44.88 -16.52 4.34
C VAL A 86 -46.19 -16.81 3.63
N THR A 87 -47.30 -16.70 4.35
CA THR A 87 -48.66 -16.86 3.83
C THR A 87 -49.46 -15.55 3.95
N GLU A 88 -50.56 -15.43 3.21
CA GLU A 88 -51.51 -14.32 3.39
C GLU A 88 -52.07 -14.32 4.82
N GLY A 89 -52.30 -13.11 5.37
CA GLY A 89 -52.71 -12.91 6.75
C GLY A 89 -51.59 -13.10 7.80
N GLN A 90 -50.38 -13.51 7.41
CA GLN A 90 -49.28 -13.70 8.35
C GLN A 90 -48.62 -12.38 8.73
N ALA A 91 -48.40 -12.18 10.04
CA ALA A 91 -47.57 -11.11 10.58
C ALA A 91 -46.07 -11.40 10.37
N VAL A 92 -45.32 -10.38 9.96
CA VAL A 92 -43.89 -10.45 9.61
C VAL A 92 -43.13 -9.25 10.20
N THR A 93 -41.86 -9.44 10.53
CA THR A 93 -41.01 -8.38 11.10
C THR A 93 -40.09 -7.73 10.08
N ALA A 94 -39.66 -6.50 10.35
CA ALA A 94 -38.70 -5.77 9.52
C ALA A 94 -37.42 -6.60 9.26
N GLY A 95 -37.01 -6.70 8.01
CA GLY A 95 -35.86 -7.49 7.57
C GLY A 95 -36.12 -9.01 7.43
N GLN A 96 -37.28 -9.52 7.87
CA GLN A 96 -37.66 -10.92 7.66
C GLN A 96 -37.71 -11.25 6.16
N ARG A 97 -37.13 -12.39 5.78
CA ARG A 97 -37.17 -12.92 4.42
C ARG A 97 -38.53 -13.55 4.15
N LEU A 98 -39.21 -13.04 3.13
CA LEU A 98 -40.59 -13.39 2.75
C LEU A 98 -40.60 -14.41 1.60
N LEU A 99 -39.77 -14.14 0.59
CA LEU A 99 -39.66 -14.92 -0.65
C LEU A 99 -38.19 -15.07 -1.03
N ALA A 100 -37.83 -16.16 -1.70
CA ALA A 100 -36.49 -16.39 -2.23
C ALA A 100 -36.55 -17.00 -3.64
N LEU A 101 -35.76 -16.46 -4.55
CA LEU A 101 -35.52 -17.04 -5.88
C LEU A 101 -34.49 -18.18 -5.79
N ASP A 102 -34.38 -18.99 -6.84
CA ASP A 102 -33.23 -19.86 -7.02
C ASP A 102 -31.97 -19.01 -7.17
N ALA A 103 -31.07 -19.14 -6.20
CA ALA A 103 -29.85 -18.37 -6.05
C ALA A 103 -28.59 -19.24 -6.26
N ALA A 104 -28.71 -20.41 -6.89
CA ALA A 104 -27.58 -21.33 -7.09
C ALA A 104 -26.41 -20.68 -7.85
N ARG A 105 -26.71 -19.81 -8.83
CA ARG A 105 -25.70 -19.10 -9.63
C ARG A 105 -24.99 -18.02 -8.80
N GLU A 106 -25.75 -17.25 -8.04
CA GLU A 106 -25.28 -16.14 -7.21
C GLU A 106 -24.44 -16.66 -6.04
N ARG A 107 -24.85 -17.75 -5.39
CA ARG A 107 -24.04 -18.45 -4.36
C ARG A 107 -22.74 -18.99 -4.94
N THR A 108 -22.76 -19.53 -6.15
CA THR A 108 -21.55 -19.98 -6.85
C THR A 108 -20.63 -18.80 -7.17
N ALA A 109 -21.19 -17.67 -7.62
CA ALA A 109 -20.43 -16.44 -7.87
C ALA A 109 -19.79 -15.85 -6.60
N VAL A 110 -20.50 -15.88 -5.46
CA VAL A 110 -19.95 -15.50 -4.15
C VAL A 110 -18.78 -16.41 -3.77
N SER A 111 -18.97 -17.74 -3.81
CA SER A 111 -17.91 -18.71 -3.50
C SER A 111 -16.66 -18.55 -4.39
N GLN A 112 -16.87 -18.26 -5.68
CA GLN A 112 -15.78 -17.98 -6.62
C GLN A 112 -15.05 -16.67 -6.28
N ALA A 113 -15.78 -15.60 -5.95
CA ALA A 113 -15.19 -14.31 -5.57
C ALA A 113 -14.44 -14.40 -4.22
N GLU A 114 -14.95 -15.17 -3.26
CA GLU A 114 -14.25 -15.47 -2.00
C GLU A 114 -12.95 -16.27 -2.21
N ALA A 115 -12.94 -17.20 -3.18
CA ALA A 115 -11.72 -17.92 -3.56
C ALA A 115 -10.69 -16.97 -4.18
N THR A 116 -11.11 -16.11 -5.12
CA THR A 116 -10.24 -15.09 -5.74
C THR A 116 -9.70 -14.10 -4.69
N LEU A 117 -10.53 -13.66 -3.74
CA LEU A 117 -10.09 -12.78 -2.65
C LEU A 117 -9.04 -13.45 -1.76
N ARG A 118 -9.25 -14.70 -1.35
CA ARG A 118 -8.27 -15.47 -0.56
C ARG A 118 -6.95 -15.65 -1.31
N GLN A 119 -6.99 -15.88 -2.64
CA GLN A 119 -5.78 -15.96 -3.46
C GLN A 119 -5.03 -14.63 -3.52
N ALA A 120 -5.73 -13.50 -3.72
CA ALA A 120 -5.12 -12.17 -3.74
C ALA A 120 -4.52 -11.80 -2.37
N GLN A 121 -5.22 -12.14 -1.27
CA GLN A 121 -4.73 -11.95 0.09
C GLN A 121 -3.47 -12.78 0.36
N ALA A 122 -3.47 -14.08 0.02
CA ALA A 122 -2.30 -14.93 0.18
C ALA A 122 -1.08 -14.43 -0.62
N ARG A 123 -1.30 -13.89 -1.83
CA ARG A 123 -0.24 -13.27 -2.63
C ARG A 123 0.30 -11.98 -2.00
N TYR A 124 -0.58 -11.11 -1.49
CA TYR A 124 -0.17 -9.90 -0.76
C TYR A 124 0.61 -10.24 0.51
N ASP A 125 0.15 -11.21 1.30
CA ASP A 125 0.81 -11.64 2.53
C ASP A 125 2.15 -12.33 2.25
N GLN A 126 2.26 -13.13 1.18
CA GLN A 126 3.51 -13.73 0.73
C GLN A 126 4.54 -12.66 0.34
N LEU A 127 4.14 -11.65 -0.43
CA LEU A 127 5.03 -10.53 -0.76
C LEU A 127 5.42 -9.77 0.52
N ARG A 128 4.45 -9.42 1.37
CA ARG A 128 4.69 -8.69 2.61
C ARG A 128 5.60 -9.42 3.61
N ALA A 129 5.58 -10.76 3.62
CA ALA A 129 6.49 -11.57 4.43
C ALA A 129 7.96 -11.48 3.97
N GLY A 130 8.20 -11.14 2.70
CA GLY A 130 9.53 -11.03 2.11
C GLY A 130 10.19 -12.37 1.83
N PRO A 131 11.53 -12.40 1.69
CA PRO A 131 12.30 -13.62 1.45
C PRO A 131 12.16 -14.62 2.59
N GLN A 132 12.29 -15.91 2.29
CA GLN A 132 12.29 -16.91 3.35
C GLN A 132 13.61 -16.84 4.14
N PRO A 133 13.60 -17.00 5.48
CA PRO A 133 14.82 -17.03 6.28
C PRO A 133 15.84 -18.09 5.79
N GLN A 134 15.35 -19.19 5.21
CA GLN A 134 16.18 -20.25 4.64
C GLN A 134 16.95 -19.79 3.39
N GLU A 135 16.35 -18.94 2.55
CA GLU A 135 16.98 -18.39 1.34
C GLU A 135 18.07 -17.36 1.72
N VAL A 136 17.77 -16.50 2.71
CA VAL A 136 18.70 -15.52 3.25
C VAL A 136 19.92 -16.20 3.88
N GLU A 137 19.73 -17.23 4.71
CA GLU A 137 20.83 -17.97 5.32
C GLU A 137 21.64 -18.79 4.29
N GLN A 138 21.02 -19.34 3.25
CA GLN A 138 21.74 -19.96 2.14
C GLN A 138 22.61 -18.94 1.39
N MET A 139 22.10 -17.74 1.14
CA MET A 139 22.86 -16.67 0.47
C MET A 139 24.01 -16.15 1.35
N ARG A 140 23.78 -16.00 2.66
CA ARG A 140 24.83 -15.67 3.65
C ARG A 140 25.92 -16.74 3.71
N ALA A 141 25.56 -18.03 3.64
CA ALA A 141 26.53 -19.11 3.59
C ALA A 141 27.39 -19.09 2.30
N GLN A 142 26.79 -18.74 1.15
CA GLN A 142 27.52 -18.55 -0.11
C GLN A 142 28.49 -17.35 -0.03
N LEU A 143 28.03 -16.22 0.52
CA LEU A 143 28.90 -15.06 0.79
C LEU A 143 30.06 -15.41 1.73
N ALA A 144 29.80 -16.11 2.83
CA ALA A 144 30.83 -16.55 3.77
C ALA A 144 31.84 -17.51 3.11
N ALA A 145 31.40 -18.40 2.22
CA ALA A 145 32.28 -19.27 1.45
C ALA A 145 33.18 -18.50 0.48
N ALA A 146 32.64 -17.49 -0.20
CA ALA A 146 33.39 -16.59 -1.09
C ALA A 146 34.41 -15.74 -0.32
N GLN A 147 34.02 -15.18 0.85
CA GLN A 147 34.94 -14.47 1.75
C GLN A 147 36.07 -15.38 2.23
N ALA A 148 35.75 -16.59 2.70
CA ALA A 148 36.74 -17.57 3.11
C ALA A 148 37.66 -18.03 1.95
N ARG A 149 37.22 -17.94 0.68
CA ARG A 149 38.06 -18.17 -0.50
C ARG A 149 39.02 -17.01 -0.73
N LEU A 150 38.52 -15.77 -0.69
CA LEU A 150 39.32 -14.55 -0.80
C LEU A 150 40.40 -14.48 0.29
N ASP A 151 40.05 -14.78 1.54
CA ASP A 151 41.00 -14.81 2.65
C ASP A 151 42.03 -15.93 2.50
N ARG A 152 41.61 -17.12 2.03
CA ARG A 152 42.56 -18.20 1.67
C ARG A 152 43.50 -17.80 0.55
N LEU A 153 43.05 -17.07 -0.47
CA LEU A 153 43.94 -16.55 -1.51
C LEU A 153 44.92 -15.54 -0.91
N ARG A 154 44.44 -14.54 -0.18
CA ARG A 154 45.28 -13.53 0.51
C ARG A 154 46.32 -14.15 1.46
N MET A 155 45.98 -15.24 2.15
CA MET A 155 46.91 -16.00 3.00
C MET A 155 47.85 -16.91 2.19
N ALA A 156 47.38 -17.55 1.12
CA ALA A 156 48.24 -18.34 0.23
C ALA A 156 49.32 -17.48 -0.47
N SER A 157 49.03 -16.19 -0.70
CA SER A 157 49.98 -15.19 -1.19
C SER A 157 51.18 -14.96 -0.27
N ALA A 158 51.01 -15.15 1.04
CA ALA A 158 51.99 -14.78 2.06
C ALA A 158 52.01 -15.82 3.19
N PRO A 159 52.98 -16.77 3.18
CA PRO A 159 54.39 -16.37 3.30
C PRO A 159 55.38 -17.25 2.51
N GLY A 160 54.94 -18.19 1.66
CA GLY A 160 55.81 -19.22 1.10
C GLY A 160 56.61 -18.77 -0.11
N GLN A 161 55.97 -18.75 -1.28
CA GLN A 161 56.65 -18.56 -2.57
C GLN A 161 57.04 -17.10 -2.82
N LEU A 162 56.18 -16.14 -2.45
CA LEU A 162 56.46 -14.73 -2.65
C LEU A 162 57.61 -14.25 -1.76
N ALA A 163 57.57 -14.55 -0.46
CA ALA A 163 58.64 -14.16 0.46
C ALA A 163 59.97 -14.87 0.13
N ALA A 164 59.94 -16.11 -0.39
CA ALA A 164 61.14 -16.77 -0.89
C ALA A 164 61.70 -16.09 -2.16
N ALA A 165 60.85 -15.57 -3.05
CA ALA A 165 61.27 -14.79 -4.21
C ALA A 165 61.81 -13.40 -3.82
N GLU A 166 61.17 -12.73 -2.86
CA GLU A 166 61.63 -11.45 -2.31
C GLU A 166 62.98 -11.62 -1.57
N ALA A 167 63.14 -12.66 -0.74
CA ALA A 167 64.43 -12.98 -0.12
C ALA A 167 65.52 -13.36 -1.14
N ALA A 168 65.16 -13.98 -2.27
CA ALA A 168 66.11 -14.26 -3.35
C ALA A 168 66.53 -12.98 -4.10
N LEU A 169 65.62 -12.01 -4.24
CA LEU A 169 65.93 -10.68 -4.75
C LEU A 169 66.86 -9.92 -3.81
N ASP A 170 66.58 -9.91 -2.51
CA ASP A 170 67.44 -9.29 -1.49
C ASP A 170 68.86 -9.90 -1.53
N ALA A 171 68.96 -11.23 -1.64
CA ALA A 171 70.24 -11.92 -1.77
C ALA A 171 70.98 -11.58 -3.08
N ALA A 172 70.27 -11.46 -4.21
CA ALA A 172 70.86 -11.04 -5.48
C ALA A 172 71.34 -9.57 -5.44
N GLN A 173 70.60 -8.68 -4.79
CA GLN A 173 70.99 -7.29 -4.57
C GLN A 173 72.22 -7.18 -3.66
N ALA A 174 72.29 -7.98 -2.59
CA ALA A 174 73.46 -8.06 -1.72
C ALA A 174 74.71 -8.57 -2.48
N ASN A 175 74.55 -9.56 -3.37
CA ASN A 175 75.62 -10.04 -4.24
C ASN A 175 76.10 -8.95 -5.22
N LEU A 176 75.18 -8.22 -5.85
CA LEU A 176 75.52 -7.07 -6.71
C LEU A 176 76.27 -5.99 -5.93
N GLN A 177 75.82 -5.66 -4.72
CA GLN A 177 76.52 -4.69 -3.86
C GLN A 177 77.95 -5.18 -3.53
N GLN A 178 78.12 -6.46 -3.18
CA GLN A 178 79.43 -7.04 -2.91
C GLN A 178 80.37 -7.01 -4.14
N VAL A 179 79.85 -7.18 -5.36
CA VAL A 179 80.63 -7.02 -6.60
C VAL A 179 81.02 -5.55 -6.80
N LEU A 180 80.10 -4.61 -6.60
CA LEU A 180 80.34 -3.17 -6.75
C LEU A 180 81.32 -2.60 -5.70
N ASP A 181 81.29 -3.10 -4.46
CA ASP A 181 82.20 -2.72 -3.38
C ASP A 181 83.65 -3.18 -3.65
N GLY A 182 83.83 -4.19 -4.52
CA GLY A 182 85.12 -4.63 -5.04
C GLY A 182 86.02 -5.36 -4.03
N PRO A 183 87.31 -5.56 -4.35
CA PRO A 183 88.25 -6.24 -3.45
C PRO A 183 88.50 -5.42 -2.18
N SER A 184 88.34 -6.08 -1.03
CA SER A 184 88.48 -5.44 0.28
C SER A 184 89.83 -4.73 0.46
N GLN A 185 89.88 -3.68 1.29
CA GLN A 185 91.13 -3.00 1.62
C GLN A 185 92.19 -3.95 2.19
N GLN A 186 91.79 -4.98 2.95
CA GLN A 186 92.72 -6.00 3.45
C GLN A 186 93.34 -6.82 2.31
N THR A 187 92.54 -7.17 1.30
CA THR A 187 93.00 -7.88 0.09
C THR A 187 94.01 -7.03 -0.69
N LEU A 188 93.74 -5.73 -0.86
CA LEU A 188 94.64 -4.79 -1.53
C LEU A 188 95.97 -4.60 -0.78
N ILE A 189 95.92 -4.45 0.54
CA ILE A 189 97.10 -4.34 1.41
C ILE A 189 97.94 -5.62 1.35
N ALA A 190 97.30 -6.80 1.38
CA ALA A 190 97.99 -8.09 1.27
C ALA A 190 98.68 -8.25 -0.09
N ALA A 191 98.00 -7.94 -1.20
CA ALA A 191 98.58 -7.99 -2.54
C ALA A 191 99.74 -6.99 -2.73
N GLN A 192 99.64 -5.79 -2.14
CA GLN A 192 100.74 -4.82 -2.12
C GLN A 192 101.96 -5.36 -1.35
N ALA A 193 101.74 -6.04 -0.21
CA ALA A 193 102.81 -6.66 0.57
C ALA A 193 103.44 -7.87 -0.15
N GLU A 194 102.66 -8.70 -0.83
CA GLU A 194 103.16 -9.78 -1.71
C GLU A 194 104.07 -9.22 -2.81
N LEU A 195 103.65 -8.16 -3.49
CA LEU A 195 104.44 -7.48 -4.53
C LEU A 195 105.77 -6.92 -3.98
N ALA A 196 105.74 -6.24 -2.84
CA ALA A 196 106.94 -5.69 -2.20
C ALA A 196 107.93 -6.80 -1.78
N ASN A 197 107.43 -7.94 -1.28
CA ASN A 197 108.24 -9.10 -0.96
C ASN A 197 108.86 -9.74 -2.22
N ALA A 198 108.09 -9.86 -3.31
CA ALA A 198 108.59 -10.38 -4.58
C ALA A 198 109.66 -9.46 -5.21
N GLU A 199 109.50 -8.14 -5.12
CA GLU A 199 110.50 -7.15 -5.55
C GLU A 199 111.79 -7.23 -4.71
N ALA A 200 111.68 -7.47 -3.40
CA ALA A 200 112.83 -7.69 -2.53
C ALA A 200 113.60 -8.97 -2.91
N ALA A 201 112.88 -10.07 -3.18
CA ALA A 201 113.48 -11.33 -3.64
C ALA A 201 114.15 -11.19 -5.00
N LEU A 202 113.52 -10.48 -5.96
CA LEU A 202 114.09 -10.19 -7.27
C LEU A 202 115.41 -9.42 -7.14
N ARG A 203 115.45 -8.34 -6.36
CA ARG A 203 116.69 -7.57 -6.12
C ARG A 203 117.82 -8.41 -5.53
N GLN A 204 117.50 -9.33 -4.61
CA GLN A 204 118.49 -10.26 -4.05
C GLN A 204 119.02 -11.25 -5.10
N ALA A 205 118.14 -11.85 -5.91
CA ALA A 205 118.54 -12.76 -6.98
C ALA A 205 119.35 -12.07 -8.08
N GLN A 206 119.00 -10.82 -8.43
CA GLN A 206 119.73 -9.99 -9.39
C GLN A 206 121.16 -9.73 -8.91
N ALA A 207 121.33 -9.33 -7.64
CA ALA A 207 122.64 -9.12 -7.03
C ALA A 207 123.46 -10.42 -6.88
N ALA A 208 122.83 -11.59 -6.86
CA ALA A 208 123.53 -12.87 -6.97
C ALA A 208 124.01 -13.14 -8.40
N TYR A 209 123.14 -12.99 -9.39
CA TYR A 209 123.46 -13.15 -10.81
C TYR A 209 124.56 -12.19 -11.30
N ASP A 210 124.52 -10.92 -10.90
CA ASP A 210 125.53 -9.91 -11.26
C ASP A 210 126.96 -10.26 -10.79
N ARG A 211 127.08 -11.11 -9.76
CA ARG A 211 128.36 -11.64 -9.25
C ARG A 211 128.87 -12.89 -9.98
N VAL A 212 128.12 -13.42 -10.95
CA VAL A 212 128.50 -14.62 -11.73
C VAL A 212 128.35 -14.44 -13.25
N LYS A 213 127.74 -13.34 -13.72
CA LYS A 213 127.40 -13.08 -15.14
C LYS A 213 128.56 -13.08 -16.14
N TRP A 214 129.81 -12.98 -15.68
CA TRP A 214 131.00 -13.03 -16.55
C TRP A 214 131.47 -14.46 -16.89
N ARG A 215 130.79 -15.49 -16.37
CA ARG A 215 131.14 -16.89 -16.64
C ARG A 215 130.47 -17.42 -17.91
N ASN A 216 131.22 -18.16 -18.73
CA ASN A 216 130.72 -18.76 -19.97
C ASN A 216 129.61 -19.80 -19.76
N ASP A 217 129.49 -20.37 -18.56
CA ASP A 217 128.50 -21.38 -18.16
C ASP A 217 127.29 -20.79 -17.39
N VAL A 218 127.15 -19.46 -17.31
CA VAL A 218 126.18 -18.77 -16.44
C VAL A 218 124.74 -19.29 -16.58
N GLY A 219 124.27 -19.60 -17.79
CA GLY A 219 122.89 -20.07 -18.01
C GLY A 219 122.54 -21.42 -17.36
N ALA A 220 123.53 -22.21 -16.94
CA ALA A 220 123.34 -23.48 -16.23
C ALA A 220 123.54 -23.37 -14.70
N LEU A 221 123.90 -22.19 -14.19
CA LEU A 221 124.15 -21.97 -12.76
C LEU A 221 122.83 -21.79 -11.97
N PRO A 222 122.75 -22.23 -10.70
CA PRO A 222 121.58 -22.05 -9.84
C PRO A 222 121.13 -20.58 -9.70
N GLU A 223 122.06 -19.63 -9.73
CA GLU A 223 121.80 -18.19 -9.65
C GLU A 223 120.95 -17.68 -10.82
N SER A 224 121.10 -18.25 -12.01
CA SER A 224 120.30 -17.91 -13.19
C SER A 224 118.88 -18.45 -13.10
N ALA A 225 118.72 -19.68 -12.60
CA ALA A 225 117.42 -20.26 -12.31
C ALA A 225 116.69 -19.50 -11.19
N ALA A 226 117.42 -19.10 -10.14
CA ALA A 226 116.89 -18.29 -9.04
C ALA A 226 116.45 -16.89 -9.50
N LEU A 227 117.22 -16.23 -10.37
CA LEU A 227 116.81 -14.97 -10.99
C LEU A 227 115.55 -15.15 -11.84
N GLN A 228 115.48 -16.16 -12.71
CA GLN A 228 114.28 -16.42 -13.51
C GLN A 228 113.06 -16.67 -12.64
N GLN A 229 113.20 -17.47 -11.56
CA GLN A 229 112.11 -17.73 -10.63
C GLN A 229 111.66 -16.46 -9.90
N ALA A 230 112.58 -15.62 -9.44
CA ALA A 230 112.25 -14.37 -8.77
C ALA A 230 111.57 -13.36 -9.71
N THR A 231 111.99 -13.30 -10.98
CA THR A 231 111.32 -12.51 -12.03
C THR A 231 109.89 -12.98 -12.25
N ASN A 232 109.68 -14.29 -12.47
CA ASN A 232 108.34 -14.86 -12.65
C ASN A 232 107.43 -14.56 -11.45
N ASN A 233 107.95 -14.67 -10.23
CA ASN A 233 107.20 -14.38 -9.00
C ASN A 233 106.83 -12.89 -8.89
N TYR A 234 107.75 -11.99 -9.23
CA TYR A 234 107.48 -10.55 -9.26
C TYR A 234 106.45 -10.17 -10.33
N GLU A 235 106.56 -10.73 -11.53
CA GLU A 235 105.59 -10.51 -12.61
C GLU A 235 104.20 -11.03 -12.25
N ALA A 236 104.10 -12.22 -11.64
CA ALA A 236 102.84 -12.77 -11.14
C ALA A 236 102.21 -11.91 -10.02
N ALA A 237 103.01 -11.49 -9.03
CA ALA A 237 102.53 -10.62 -7.94
C ALA A 237 102.10 -9.23 -8.46
N ARG A 238 102.83 -8.69 -9.45
CA ARG A 238 102.51 -7.41 -10.10
C ARG A 238 101.23 -7.50 -10.90
N ALA A 239 101.05 -8.58 -11.66
CA ALA A 239 99.81 -8.85 -12.39
C ALA A 239 98.61 -8.94 -11.43
N ARG A 240 98.74 -9.70 -10.33
CA ARG A 240 97.69 -9.84 -9.30
C ARG A 240 97.31 -8.50 -8.65
N TRP A 241 98.28 -7.63 -8.37
CA TRP A 241 98.03 -6.30 -7.80
C TRP A 241 97.38 -5.34 -8.82
N LEU A 242 97.79 -5.38 -10.09
CA LEU A 242 97.18 -4.60 -11.18
C LEU A 242 95.74 -5.03 -11.50
N ASP A 243 95.46 -6.33 -11.40
CA ASP A 243 94.13 -6.91 -11.56
C ASP A 243 93.18 -6.40 -10.46
N LEU A 244 93.58 -6.53 -9.20
CA LEU A 244 92.84 -6.02 -8.04
C LEU A 244 92.66 -4.49 -8.05
N GLN A 245 93.54 -3.73 -8.73
CA GLN A 245 93.37 -2.28 -8.91
C GLN A 245 92.36 -1.89 -9.99
N GLN A 246 92.09 -2.75 -10.98
CA GLN A 246 91.12 -2.45 -12.04
C GLN A 246 89.67 -2.54 -11.56
N GLY A 247 89.45 -3.14 -10.39
CA GLY A 247 88.12 -3.30 -9.79
C GLY A 247 87.33 -4.47 -10.41
N PRO A 248 86.03 -4.59 -10.10
CA PRO A 248 85.19 -5.61 -10.72
C PRO A 248 85.10 -5.41 -12.23
N THR A 249 85.21 -6.50 -12.99
CA THR A 249 85.07 -6.46 -14.45
C THR A 249 83.61 -6.19 -14.84
N GLN A 250 83.42 -5.58 -16.02
CA GLN A 250 82.06 -5.35 -16.54
C GLN A 250 81.27 -6.67 -16.65
N ALA A 251 81.92 -7.79 -16.97
CA ALA A 251 81.28 -9.10 -17.04
C ALA A 251 80.77 -9.61 -15.67
N GLU A 252 81.46 -9.32 -14.58
CA GLU A 252 81.01 -9.66 -13.22
C GLU A 252 79.84 -8.78 -12.78
N VAL A 253 79.89 -7.48 -13.09
CA VAL A 253 78.79 -6.55 -12.83
C VAL A 253 77.55 -6.95 -13.65
N ASP A 254 77.70 -7.22 -14.95
CA ASP A 254 76.62 -7.65 -15.83
C ASP A 254 76.00 -8.97 -15.36
N ALA A 255 76.82 -9.93 -14.90
CA ALA A 255 76.34 -11.19 -14.34
C ALA A 255 75.53 -11.00 -13.04
N ALA A 256 75.98 -10.11 -12.13
CA ALA A 256 75.26 -9.79 -10.91
C ALA A 256 73.96 -9.00 -11.17
N VAL A 257 73.99 -8.05 -12.11
CA VAL A 257 72.78 -7.33 -12.58
C VAL A 257 71.78 -8.30 -13.21
N ALA A 258 72.24 -9.27 -14.01
CA ALA A 258 71.38 -10.30 -14.59
C ALA A 258 70.70 -11.18 -13.51
N GLN A 259 71.40 -11.51 -12.42
CA GLN A 259 70.78 -12.21 -11.28
C GLN A 259 69.70 -11.37 -10.59
N VAL A 260 69.95 -10.07 -10.37
CA VAL A 260 68.93 -9.15 -9.81
C VAL A 260 67.72 -9.05 -10.72
N GLN A 261 67.92 -8.92 -12.03
CA GLN A 261 66.84 -8.89 -13.02
C GLN A 261 66.03 -10.19 -13.04
N GLN A 262 66.69 -11.35 -12.96
CA GLN A 262 66.02 -12.65 -12.89
C GLN A 262 65.18 -12.80 -11.60
N ALA A 263 65.71 -12.37 -10.45
CA ALA A 263 64.99 -12.41 -9.19
C ALA A 263 63.79 -11.44 -9.17
N GLN A 264 63.96 -10.22 -9.70
CA GLN A 264 62.90 -9.23 -9.84
C GLN A 264 61.78 -9.74 -10.76
N ALA A 265 62.14 -10.26 -11.94
CA ALA A 265 61.18 -10.84 -12.88
C ALA A 265 60.38 -12.00 -12.25
N ARG A 266 60.98 -12.78 -11.35
CA ARG A 266 60.30 -13.84 -10.60
C ARG A 266 59.31 -13.30 -9.56
N VAL A 267 59.66 -12.22 -8.86
CA VAL A 267 58.73 -11.53 -7.94
C VAL A 267 57.53 -10.96 -8.72
N ASP A 268 57.79 -10.33 -9.87
CA ASP A 268 56.75 -9.72 -10.70
C ASP A 268 55.86 -10.76 -11.39
N GLU A 269 56.41 -11.89 -11.85
CA GLU A 269 55.67 -13.05 -12.36
C GLU A 269 54.65 -13.55 -11.32
N LEU A 270 55.08 -13.75 -10.07
CA LEU A 270 54.23 -14.23 -8.98
C LEU A 270 53.15 -13.20 -8.59
N LYS A 271 53.50 -11.91 -8.53
CA LYS A 271 52.53 -10.83 -8.26
C LYS A 271 51.49 -10.71 -9.40
N ALA A 272 51.92 -10.81 -10.65
CA ALA A 272 51.05 -10.78 -11.82
C ALA A 272 50.10 -11.98 -11.85
N ALA A 273 50.60 -13.20 -11.62
CA ALA A 273 49.81 -14.44 -11.63
C ALA A 273 48.71 -14.46 -10.55
N LEU A 274 48.98 -13.85 -9.40
CA LEU A 274 48.04 -13.75 -8.28
C LEU A 274 46.95 -12.67 -8.49
N SER A 275 47.25 -11.61 -9.23
CA SER A 275 46.33 -10.47 -9.41
C SER A 275 44.96 -10.82 -10.03
N PRO A 276 44.81 -11.68 -11.06
CA PRO A 276 43.49 -12.06 -11.58
C PRO A 276 42.68 -12.90 -10.60
N ASP A 277 43.32 -13.80 -9.85
CA ASP A 277 42.64 -14.68 -8.88
C ASP A 277 42.06 -13.88 -7.70
N LEU A 278 42.82 -12.91 -7.18
CA LEU A 278 42.32 -11.97 -6.17
C LEU A 278 41.18 -11.11 -6.73
N ALA A 279 41.33 -10.54 -7.93
CA ALA A 279 40.29 -9.71 -8.55
C ALA A 279 39.00 -10.51 -8.81
N ALA A 280 39.11 -11.77 -9.23
CA ALA A 280 37.98 -12.67 -9.42
C ALA A 280 37.28 -13.01 -8.10
N ALA A 281 38.03 -13.34 -7.03
CA ALA A 281 37.46 -13.62 -5.71
C ALA A 281 36.81 -12.37 -5.08
N GLU A 282 37.37 -11.18 -5.27
CA GLU A 282 36.73 -9.93 -4.84
C GLU A 282 35.46 -9.60 -5.64
N ALA A 283 35.43 -9.93 -6.94
CA ALA A 283 34.22 -9.81 -7.75
C ALA A 283 33.13 -10.80 -7.30
N GLU A 284 33.51 -12.05 -6.99
CA GLU A 284 32.62 -13.09 -6.45
C GLU A 284 32.00 -12.65 -5.11
N VAL A 285 32.80 -12.12 -4.18
CA VAL A 285 32.30 -11.54 -2.91
C VAL A 285 31.32 -10.40 -3.17
N ARG A 286 31.66 -9.43 -4.05
CA ARG A 286 30.75 -8.32 -4.39
C ARG A 286 29.44 -8.81 -5.01
N GLN A 287 29.48 -9.84 -5.85
CA GLN A 287 28.28 -10.43 -6.48
C GLN A 287 27.34 -11.04 -5.43
N PHE A 288 27.88 -11.82 -4.48
CA PHE A 288 27.07 -12.40 -3.41
C PHE A 288 26.57 -11.34 -2.41
N GLN A 289 27.35 -10.29 -2.14
CA GLN A 289 26.89 -9.14 -1.35
C GLN A 289 25.69 -8.43 -2.00
N ALA A 290 25.79 -8.07 -3.28
CA ALA A 290 24.71 -7.42 -4.01
C ALA A 290 23.46 -8.31 -4.13
N SER A 291 23.66 -9.62 -4.26
CA SER A 291 22.58 -10.61 -4.32
C SER A 291 21.89 -10.80 -2.96
N LEU A 292 22.63 -10.74 -1.85
CA LEU A 292 22.09 -10.72 -0.50
C LEU A 292 21.34 -9.42 -0.20
N GLU A 293 21.89 -8.26 -0.58
CA GLU A 293 21.25 -6.95 -0.40
C GLU A 293 19.93 -6.85 -1.19
N LEU A 294 19.92 -7.31 -2.45
CA LEU A 294 18.70 -7.36 -3.27
C LEU A 294 17.64 -8.31 -2.67
N LEU A 295 18.07 -9.43 -2.08
CA LEU A 295 17.18 -10.35 -1.38
C LEU A 295 16.61 -9.69 -0.12
N GLU A 296 17.46 -9.19 0.78
CA GLU A 296 17.08 -8.56 2.06
C GLU A 296 16.25 -7.28 1.89
N ALA A 297 16.38 -6.57 0.76
CA ALA A 297 15.52 -5.42 0.41
C ALA A 297 14.04 -5.80 0.25
N GLY A 298 13.74 -7.06 -0.10
CA GLY A 298 12.37 -7.56 -0.25
C GLY A 298 11.61 -6.96 -1.45
N PRO A 299 10.27 -7.04 -1.46
CA PRO A 299 9.47 -6.51 -2.55
C PRO A 299 9.37 -4.99 -2.52
N THR A 300 9.31 -4.42 -3.70
CA THR A 300 9.17 -2.97 -3.89
C THR A 300 7.81 -2.45 -3.40
N PRO A 301 7.73 -1.16 -3.00
CA PRO A 301 6.46 -0.50 -2.70
C PRO A 301 5.45 -0.60 -3.86
N GLU A 302 5.94 -0.59 -5.10
CA GLU A 302 5.16 -0.74 -6.33
C GLU A 302 4.52 -2.13 -6.44
N GLU A 303 5.27 -3.20 -6.19
CA GLU A 303 4.74 -4.58 -6.17
C GLU A 303 3.70 -4.79 -5.07
N LEU A 304 3.96 -4.26 -3.87
CA LEU A 304 2.99 -4.27 -2.77
C LEU A 304 1.72 -3.48 -3.10
N ALA A 305 1.84 -2.34 -3.79
CA ALA A 305 0.70 -1.54 -4.24
C ALA A 305 -0.14 -2.27 -5.30
N VAL A 306 0.49 -2.98 -6.24
CA VAL A 306 -0.21 -3.84 -7.22
C VAL A 306 -0.96 -4.97 -6.50
N ALA A 307 -0.31 -5.70 -5.59
CA ALA A 307 -0.96 -6.78 -4.84
C ALA A 307 -2.11 -6.26 -3.94
N GLN A 308 -1.95 -5.07 -3.34
CA GLN A 308 -3.04 -4.42 -2.59
C GLN A 308 -4.22 -4.03 -3.50
N ALA A 309 -3.94 -3.56 -4.72
CA ALA A 309 -4.97 -3.25 -5.70
C ALA A 309 -5.72 -4.51 -6.17
N GLU A 310 -5.04 -5.65 -6.31
CA GLU A 310 -5.67 -6.95 -6.59
C GLU A 310 -6.61 -7.39 -5.45
N VAL A 311 -6.20 -7.23 -4.19
CA VAL A 311 -7.07 -7.49 -3.01
C VAL A 311 -8.29 -6.57 -3.01
N ALA A 312 -8.12 -5.28 -3.33
CA ALA A 312 -9.22 -4.33 -3.42
C ALA A 312 -10.21 -4.69 -4.55
N ALA A 313 -9.70 -5.07 -5.73
CA ALA A 313 -10.51 -5.51 -6.86
C ALA A 313 -11.30 -6.80 -6.55
N ALA A 314 -10.65 -7.80 -5.93
CA ALA A 314 -11.31 -9.03 -5.51
C ALA A 314 -12.37 -8.79 -4.41
N THR A 315 -12.11 -7.84 -3.50
CA THR A 315 -13.09 -7.42 -2.48
C THR A 315 -14.32 -6.77 -3.13
N ALA A 316 -14.12 -5.91 -4.14
CA ALA A 316 -15.22 -5.29 -4.88
C ALA A 316 -16.03 -6.32 -5.68
N ALA A 317 -15.38 -7.31 -6.30
CA ALA A 317 -16.06 -8.41 -6.98
C ALA A 317 -16.91 -9.26 -6.02
N LEU A 318 -16.39 -9.54 -4.81
CA LEU A 318 -17.16 -10.22 -3.76
C LEU A 318 -18.37 -9.39 -3.31
N GLN A 319 -18.21 -8.08 -3.10
CA GLN A 319 -19.33 -7.20 -2.77
C GLN A 319 -20.41 -7.19 -3.87
N GLN A 320 -20.01 -7.17 -5.14
CA GLN A 320 -20.95 -7.26 -6.27
C GLN A 320 -21.72 -8.60 -6.27
N ALA A 321 -21.02 -9.73 -6.04
CA ALA A 321 -21.66 -11.04 -5.94
C ALA A 321 -22.62 -11.14 -4.75
N LEU A 322 -22.25 -10.58 -3.59
CA LEU A 322 -23.11 -10.51 -2.40
C LEU A 322 -24.34 -9.62 -2.61
N VAL A 323 -24.22 -8.50 -3.34
CA VAL A 323 -25.37 -7.66 -3.72
C VAL A 323 -26.27 -8.38 -4.71
N ALA A 324 -25.72 -9.11 -5.69
CA ALA A 324 -26.51 -9.94 -6.60
C ALA A 324 -27.29 -11.03 -5.83
N LEU A 325 -26.64 -11.74 -4.91
CA LEU A 325 -27.28 -12.71 -4.01
C LEU A 325 -28.36 -12.05 -3.12
N GLY A 326 -28.11 -10.84 -2.60
CA GLY A 326 -29.11 -10.10 -1.82
C GLY A 326 -30.38 -9.78 -2.62
N ARG A 327 -30.27 -9.58 -3.94
CA ARG A 327 -31.42 -9.31 -4.84
C ARG A 327 -32.27 -10.54 -5.14
N THR A 328 -31.81 -11.76 -4.80
CA THR A 328 -32.62 -12.99 -4.90
C THR A 328 -33.53 -13.20 -3.68
N GLU A 329 -33.45 -12.36 -2.65
CA GLU A 329 -34.27 -12.45 -1.44
C GLU A 329 -35.18 -11.23 -1.30
N LEU A 330 -36.49 -11.44 -1.17
CA LEU A 330 -37.42 -10.36 -0.83
C LEU A 330 -37.58 -10.29 0.69
N ARG A 331 -37.36 -9.11 1.27
CA ARG A 331 -37.39 -8.86 2.71
C ARG A 331 -38.39 -7.77 3.05
N ALA A 332 -39.04 -7.89 4.21
CA ALA A 332 -40.00 -6.89 4.69
C ALA A 332 -39.29 -5.56 5.02
N PRO A 333 -39.71 -4.41 4.46
CA PRO A 333 -39.15 -3.11 4.81
C PRO A 333 -39.60 -2.56 6.17
N PHE A 334 -40.62 -3.16 6.80
CA PHE A 334 -41.13 -2.81 8.13
C PHE A 334 -41.97 -3.96 8.72
N ASP A 335 -42.30 -3.88 10.01
CA ASP A 335 -43.19 -4.84 10.67
C ASP A 335 -44.64 -4.66 10.17
N GLY A 336 -45.29 -5.74 9.75
CA GLY A 336 -46.63 -5.67 9.16
C GLY A 336 -47.26 -7.03 8.91
N THR A 337 -48.37 -7.06 8.18
CA THR A 337 -49.10 -8.27 7.78
C THR A 337 -49.11 -8.40 6.26
N VAL A 338 -48.89 -9.62 5.76
CA VAL A 338 -49.00 -9.94 4.33
C VAL A 338 -50.47 -9.86 3.92
N ALA A 339 -50.85 -8.80 3.23
CA ALA A 339 -52.24 -8.54 2.83
C ALA A 339 -52.61 -9.21 1.50
N ARG A 340 -51.61 -9.48 0.64
CA ARG A 340 -51.75 -10.26 -0.59
C ARG A 340 -50.43 -10.90 -0.99
N LEU A 341 -50.49 -12.10 -1.55
CA LEU A 341 -49.36 -12.88 -2.04
C LEU A 341 -49.67 -13.46 -3.43
N ASP A 342 -49.30 -12.71 -4.48
CA ASP A 342 -49.59 -13.06 -5.87
C ASP A 342 -48.45 -13.91 -6.48
N ILE A 343 -48.02 -14.98 -5.79
CA ILE A 343 -46.86 -15.78 -6.24
C ILE A 343 -46.78 -17.21 -5.67
N ASN A 344 -46.39 -18.19 -6.49
CA ASN A 344 -46.23 -19.59 -6.10
C ASN A 344 -44.77 -20.10 -6.21
N PRO A 345 -44.38 -21.14 -5.45
CA PRO A 345 -43.11 -21.84 -5.68
C PRO A 345 -43.03 -22.45 -7.09
N GLY A 346 -41.89 -22.31 -7.75
CA GLY A 346 -41.66 -22.74 -9.14
C GLY A 346 -42.10 -21.74 -10.21
N GLU A 347 -42.77 -20.66 -9.83
CA GLU A 347 -43.21 -19.60 -10.75
C GLU A 347 -42.04 -18.68 -11.15
N GLN A 348 -42.09 -18.13 -12.37
CA GLN A 348 -41.06 -17.26 -12.93
C GLN A 348 -41.47 -15.79 -12.77
N VAL A 349 -40.64 -15.01 -12.07
CA VAL A 349 -40.89 -13.57 -11.86
C VAL A 349 -39.95 -12.70 -12.67
N ASN A 350 -40.41 -11.51 -13.05
CA ASN A 350 -39.61 -10.48 -13.69
C ASN A 350 -39.17 -9.40 -12.69
N GLY A 351 -38.06 -8.74 -12.98
CA GLY A 351 -37.58 -7.63 -12.16
C GLY A 351 -38.56 -6.46 -12.16
N GLY A 352 -39.01 -6.03 -10.98
CA GLY A 352 -39.99 -4.96 -10.78
C GLY A 352 -41.45 -5.41 -10.72
N GLU A 353 -41.74 -6.68 -11.01
CA GLU A 353 -43.09 -7.26 -10.95
C GLU A 353 -43.62 -7.35 -9.50
N PRO A 354 -44.77 -6.74 -9.18
CA PRO A 354 -45.40 -6.86 -7.86
C PRO A 354 -45.73 -8.31 -7.51
N VAL A 355 -45.21 -8.82 -6.38
CA VAL A 355 -45.46 -10.20 -5.91
C VAL A 355 -46.07 -10.27 -4.52
N LEU A 356 -45.97 -9.20 -3.72
CA LEU A 356 -46.46 -9.18 -2.33
C LEU A 356 -46.93 -7.77 -1.95
N GLN A 357 -48.07 -7.68 -1.27
CA GLN A 357 -48.52 -6.44 -0.60
C GLN A 357 -48.38 -6.57 0.91
N LEU A 358 -47.56 -5.71 1.51
CA LEU A 358 -47.32 -5.64 2.94
C LEU A 358 -48.02 -4.41 3.53
N ALA A 359 -48.79 -4.58 4.60
CA ALA A 359 -49.52 -3.51 5.26
C ALA A 359 -49.29 -3.52 6.79
N ASP A 360 -49.12 -2.34 7.37
CA ASP A 360 -49.17 -2.15 8.82
C ASP A 360 -50.63 -2.00 9.25
N LEU A 361 -51.22 -3.11 9.70
CA LEU A 361 -52.62 -3.19 10.14
C LEU A 361 -52.82 -2.75 11.60
N SER A 362 -51.76 -2.31 12.30
CA SER A 362 -51.87 -1.89 13.72
C SER A 362 -52.73 -0.64 13.90
N ARG A 363 -52.84 0.19 12.85
CA ARG A 363 -53.62 1.43 12.83
C ARG A 363 -54.17 1.68 11.42
N TRP A 364 -55.40 2.18 11.39
CA TRP A 364 -56.13 2.53 10.17
C TRP A 364 -56.18 4.04 9.98
N GLU A 365 -56.02 4.47 8.73
CA GLU A 365 -56.31 5.82 8.24
C GLU A 365 -57.52 5.77 7.30
N VAL A 366 -58.24 6.88 7.21
CA VAL A 366 -59.30 7.07 6.21
C VAL A 366 -58.83 8.11 5.21
N ARG A 367 -58.85 7.74 3.93
CA ARG A 367 -58.46 8.62 2.84
C ARG A 367 -59.68 8.96 2.00
N THR A 368 -60.00 10.25 1.92
CA THR A 368 -60.93 10.78 0.92
C THR A 368 -60.12 11.35 -0.25
N GLU A 369 -60.62 11.13 -1.46
CA GLU A 369 -60.10 11.67 -2.73
C GLU A 369 -61.22 12.43 -3.47
N ASP A 370 -62.24 12.88 -2.73
CA ASP A 370 -63.52 13.38 -3.25
C ASP A 370 -63.82 14.83 -2.78
N LEU A 371 -62.84 15.51 -2.19
CA LEU A 371 -62.96 16.91 -1.74
C LEU A 371 -62.75 17.87 -2.91
N THR A 372 -63.78 18.61 -3.30
CA THR A 372 -63.67 19.62 -4.36
C THR A 372 -62.83 20.84 -3.95
N GLU A 373 -62.45 21.67 -4.93
CA GLU A 373 -61.78 22.97 -4.68
C GLU A 373 -62.55 23.89 -3.73
N PHE A 374 -63.89 23.85 -3.72
CA PHE A 374 -64.70 24.66 -2.81
C PHE A 374 -64.69 24.12 -1.38
N GLU A 375 -64.70 22.80 -1.21
CA GLU A 375 -64.78 22.14 0.10
C GLU A 375 -63.44 22.13 0.83
N VAL A 376 -62.34 21.90 0.09
CA VAL A 376 -60.99 21.83 0.69
C VAL A 376 -60.57 23.15 1.38
N VAL A 377 -61.07 24.29 0.92
CA VAL A 377 -60.81 25.62 1.51
C VAL A 377 -61.43 25.76 2.91
N GLY A 378 -62.57 25.10 3.16
CA GLY A 378 -63.27 25.14 4.45
C GLY A 378 -62.70 24.20 5.52
N ILE A 379 -61.70 23.37 5.19
CA ILE A 379 -61.20 22.29 6.04
C ILE A 379 -59.77 22.60 6.51
N ARG A 380 -59.59 22.68 7.83
CA ARG A 380 -58.27 22.86 8.46
C ARG A 380 -57.70 21.51 8.94
N VAL A 381 -56.38 21.33 8.85
CA VAL A 381 -55.70 20.23 9.54
C VAL A 381 -55.97 20.36 11.05
N GLY A 382 -56.35 19.26 11.68
CA GLY A 382 -56.83 19.21 13.06
C GLY A 382 -58.35 19.26 13.23
N ALA A 383 -59.13 19.47 12.15
CA ALA A 383 -60.59 19.45 12.22
C ALA A 383 -61.13 18.07 12.66
N PRO A 384 -62.09 18.02 13.60
CA PRO A 384 -62.77 16.79 13.98
C PRO A 384 -63.75 16.35 12.88
N VAL A 385 -63.82 15.05 12.61
CA VAL A 385 -64.71 14.48 11.60
C VAL A 385 -65.43 13.25 12.14
N GLN A 386 -66.64 13.00 11.66
CA GLN A 386 -67.40 11.81 12.01
C GLN A 386 -67.42 10.84 10.82
N ILE A 387 -66.79 9.68 11.01
CA ILE A 387 -66.68 8.66 9.97
C ILE A 387 -67.77 7.60 10.18
N THR A 388 -68.41 7.21 9.09
CA THR A 388 -69.40 6.12 8.99
C THR A 388 -69.00 5.14 7.89
N PHE A 389 -69.43 3.88 7.99
CA PHE A 389 -69.02 2.83 7.05
C PHE A 389 -70.25 2.12 6.46
N ASP A 390 -70.31 1.99 5.14
CA ASP A 390 -71.46 1.38 4.45
C ASP A 390 -71.61 -0.10 4.82
N ALA A 391 -70.48 -0.79 4.99
CA ALA A 391 -70.40 -2.20 5.34
C ALA A 391 -70.72 -2.48 6.83
N LEU A 392 -70.70 -1.45 7.70
CA LEU A 392 -70.92 -1.57 9.15
C LEU A 392 -71.96 -0.55 9.62
N PRO A 393 -73.24 -0.70 9.20
CA PRO A 393 -74.30 0.24 9.55
C PRO A 393 -74.46 0.37 11.07
N GLY A 394 -74.30 1.59 11.58
CA GLY A 394 -74.34 1.92 13.00
C GLY A 394 -72.96 2.16 13.64
N LEU A 395 -71.85 1.76 13.01
CA LEU A 395 -70.52 2.12 13.48
C LEU A 395 -70.20 3.58 13.12
N ARG A 396 -69.90 4.39 14.14
CA ARG A 396 -69.55 5.81 14.03
C ARG A 396 -68.24 6.03 14.76
N LEU A 397 -67.13 6.23 14.04
CA LEU A 397 -65.81 6.44 14.63
C LEU A 397 -65.40 7.92 14.53
N PRO A 398 -64.98 8.56 15.64
CA PRO A 398 -64.42 9.89 15.60
C PRO A 398 -63.04 9.88 14.96
N GLY A 399 -62.78 10.85 14.08
CA GLY A 399 -61.49 11.02 13.41
C GLY A 399 -61.02 12.46 13.42
N GLN A 400 -59.78 12.68 12.97
CA GLN A 400 -59.20 14.01 12.82
C GLN A 400 -58.45 14.13 11.49
N VAL A 401 -58.64 15.23 10.77
CA VAL A 401 -57.87 15.53 9.54
C VAL A 401 -56.40 15.73 9.90
N VAL A 402 -55.52 14.78 9.54
CA VAL A 402 -54.08 14.85 9.83
C VAL A 402 -53.31 15.56 8.72
N ARG A 403 -53.74 15.38 7.46
CA ARG A 403 -53.01 15.93 6.31
C ARG A 403 -53.91 16.09 5.09
N ILE A 404 -53.84 17.25 4.45
CA ILE A 404 -54.41 17.50 3.12
C ILE A 404 -53.23 17.54 2.14
N ARG A 405 -53.34 16.89 0.98
CA ARG A 405 -52.31 17.02 -0.08
C ARG A 405 -52.47 18.40 -0.74
N PRO A 406 -51.41 19.20 -0.86
CA PRO A 406 -51.49 20.55 -1.46
C PRO A 406 -51.60 20.54 -2.99
N ILE A 407 -51.76 19.36 -3.60
CA ILE A 407 -51.91 19.16 -5.04
C ILE A 407 -53.21 18.38 -5.28
N GLY A 408 -54.14 18.99 -6.01
CA GLY A 408 -55.35 18.34 -6.50
C GLY A 408 -55.06 17.39 -7.66
N ALA A 409 -56.00 16.51 -7.94
CA ALA A 409 -56.01 15.60 -9.08
C ALA A 409 -57.26 15.86 -9.92
N ASP A 410 -57.16 15.70 -11.24
CA ASP A 410 -58.31 15.67 -12.13
C ASP A 410 -59.02 14.32 -11.98
N GLN A 411 -60.28 14.36 -11.54
CA GLN A 411 -61.16 13.21 -11.43
C GLN A 411 -62.40 13.43 -12.33
N ARG A 412 -62.23 13.09 -13.62
CA ARG A 412 -63.29 13.16 -14.66
C ARG A 412 -63.72 14.58 -15.02
N GLY A 413 -62.83 15.56 -14.89
CA GLY A 413 -63.06 16.98 -15.22
C GLY A 413 -63.16 17.89 -14.01
N ASP A 414 -63.36 17.34 -12.81
CA ASP A 414 -63.38 18.09 -11.56
C ASP A 414 -62.03 17.95 -10.82
N ILE A 415 -61.57 19.04 -10.20
CA ILE A 415 -60.34 19.03 -9.39
C ILE A 415 -60.67 18.64 -7.95
N VAL A 416 -60.15 17.49 -7.53
CA VAL A 416 -60.35 16.92 -6.19
C VAL A 416 -59.05 16.83 -5.40
N TYR A 417 -59.14 16.98 -4.08
CA TYR A 417 -58.01 16.99 -3.16
C TYR A 417 -58.03 15.74 -2.26
N THR A 418 -56.87 15.11 -2.09
CA THR A 418 -56.75 14.01 -1.13
C THR A 418 -56.59 14.53 0.30
N ALA A 419 -57.50 14.17 1.20
CA ALA A 419 -57.29 14.32 2.64
C ALA A 419 -57.09 12.95 3.32
N VAL A 420 -56.21 12.94 4.33
CA VAL A 420 -55.87 11.80 5.17
C VAL A 420 -56.31 12.12 6.59
N ILE A 421 -57.14 11.23 7.12
CA ILE A 421 -57.81 11.34 8.40
C ILE A 421 -57.32 10.19 9.28
N ALA A 422 -56.83 10.50 10.48
CA ALA A 422 -56.57 9.46 11.47
C ALA A 422 -57.85 9.13 12.23
N LEU A 423 -58.08 7.85 12.44
CA LEU A 423 -59.10 7.35 13.36
C LEU A 423 -58.58 7.50 14.80
N LEU A 424 -59.39 8.11 15.68
CA LEU A 424 -59.08 8.24 17.10
C LEU A 424 -59.40 6.95 17.88
N GLU A 425 -60.33 6.15 17.35
CA GLU A 425 -60.76 4.84 17.84
C GLU A 425 -60.73 3.84 16.67
N SER A 426 -60.33 2.60 16.93
CA SER A 426 -60.23 1.53 15.92
C SER A 426 -61.16 0.36 16.25
N ASP A 427 -61.77 -0.23 15.22
CA ASP A 427 -62.59 -1.44 15.31
C ASP A 427 -61.93 -2.58 14.52
N ASP A 428 -61.81 -3.77 15.12
CA ASP A 428 -61.15 -4.94 14.53
C ASP A 428 -61.83 -5.45 13.24
N ARG A 429 -63.06 -5.02 12.97
CA ARG A 429 -63.83 -5.38 11.76
C ARG A 429 -63.49 -4.52 10.55
N LEU A 430 -62.69 -3.46 10.70
CA LEU A 430 -62.24 -2.63 9.59
C LEU A 430 -61.28 -3.42 8.68
N LEU A 431 -61.49 -3.31 7.37
CA LEU A 431 -60.68 -3.98 6.36
C LEU A 431 -60.15 -2.96 5.34
N TRP A 432 -58.97 -3.23 4.79
CA TRP A 432 -58.36 -2.39 3.76
C TRP A 432 -59.27 -2.29 2.52
N ASN A 433 -59.43 -1.09 1.98
CA ASN A 433 -60.29 -0.68 0.86
C ASN A 433 -61.81 -0.74 1.13
N MET A 434 -62.23 -0.96 2.38
CA MET A 434 -63.61 -0.72 2.81
C MET A 434 -64.00 0.74 2.54
N THR A 435 -65.21 0.96 2.02
CA THR A 435 -65.76 2.30 1.80
C THR A 435 -66.23 2.91 3.12
N ALA A 436 -66.03 4.22 3.23
CA ALA A 436 -66.41 5.02 4.37
C ALA A 436 -66.93 6.37 3.88
N VAL A 437 -67.94 6.90 4.55
CA VAL A 437 -68.44 8.27 4.33
C VAL A 437 -67.93 9.14 5.46
N VAL A 438 -67.27 10.24 5.13
CA VAL A 438 -66.72 11.20 6.09
C VAL A 438 -67.62 12.42 6.12
N ASN A 439 -68.16 12.71 7.30
CA ASN A 439 -68.89 13.95 7.57
C ASN A 439 -67.92 14.94 8.22
N LEU A 440 -67.53 15.97 7.49
CA LEU A 440 -66.70 17.06 8.00
C LEU A 440 -67.59 18.20 8.52
N ALA A 441 -67.33 18.62 9.75
CA ALA A 441 -67.82 19.90 10.24
C ALA A 441 -66.96 21.01 9.60
N PRO A 442 -67.53 22.00 8.89
CA PRO A 442 -66.77 23.13 8.39
C PRO A 442 -66.14 23.90 9.56
N GLY A 443 -64.92 24.40 9.36
CA GLY A 443 -64.18 25.10 10.41
C GLY A 443 -64.91 26.36 10.88
N GLN A 444 -65.19 26.44 12.18
CA GLN A 444 -65.59 27.69 12.84
C GLN A 444 -64.48 28.73 12.62
N GLU A 445 -64.83 29.98 12.33
CA GLU A 445 -63.89 31.04 11.91
C GLU A 445 -62.75 31.30 12.91
#